data_AF-A0A973CPF0-F1
#
_entry.id   AF-A0A973CPF0-F1
#
_cell.length_a   1.000
_cell.length_b   1.000
_cell.length_c   1.000
_cell.angle_alpha   90.00
_cell.angle_beta   90.00
_cell.angle_gamma   90.00
#
_symmetry.space_group_name_H-M   'P 1'
#
loop_
_entity.id
_entity.type
_entity.pdbx_description
1 polymer ?
#
loop_
_entity_poly.entity_id
_entity_poly.type
_entity_poly.pdbx_seq_one_letter_code
_entity_poly.pdbx_strand_id
1 'polypeptide(L)'
;LPFPVPSHPLTAAICKRLEENGQSSFFHYSLPEAVLKFRQGAGRLIRSQNDTGIIVVFDPRIVKTGYGKSFIDSLPPCQISLE
;
A
#
# COMPACT_ATOMS: atom_id res chain seq x y z
N LEU A 1 -4.56 -0.08 5.75
CA LEU A 1 -3.74 0.13 4.54
C LEU A 1 -3.88 1.58 4.10
N PRO A 2 -2.77 2.28 3.77
CA PRO A 2 -2.74 3.74 3.62
C PRO A 2 -3.25 4.22 2.25
N PHE A 3 -4.48 3.84 1.90
CA PHE A 3 -5.13 4.27 0.65
C PHE A 3 -5.39 5.78 0.62
N PRO A 4 -5.32 6.43 -0.56
CA PRO A 4 -5.69 7.83 -0.69
C PRO A 4 -7.18 8.03 -0.39
N VAL A 5 -7.53 9.20 0.15
CA VAL A 5 -8.91 9.55 0.46
C VAL A 5 -9.66 9.88 -0.85
N PRO A 6 -10.74 9.15 -1.21
CA PRO A 6 -11.45 9.36 -2.46
C PRO A 6 -12.06 10.75 -2.62
N SER A 7 -12.51 11.36 -1.52
CA SER A 7 -13.12 12.69 -1.51
C SER A 7 -12.12 13.83 -1.68
N HIS A 8 -10.81 13.55 -1.63
CA HIS A 8 -9.81 14.57 -1.90
C HIS A 8 -9.88 15.00 -3.38
N PRO A 9 -9.97 16.31 -3.70
CA PRO A 9 -10.25 16.77 -5.07
C PRO A 9 -9.28 16.22 -6.12
N LEU A 10 -7.99 16.16 -5.79
CA LEU A 10 -6.98 15.61 -6.70
C LEU A 10 -7.14 14.10 -6.92
N THR A 11 -7.46 13.34 -5.86
CA THR A 11 -7.71 11.89 -5.96
C THR A 11 -8.92 11.64 -6.84
N ALA A 12 -10.03 12.35 -6.60
CA ALA A 12 -11.24 12.24 -7.39
C ALA A 12 -10.98 12.56 -8.88
N ALA A 13 -10.24 13.63 -9.18
CA ALA A 13 -9.90 14.01 -10.54
C ALA A 13 -9.04 12.97 -11.25
N ILE A 14 -8.03 12.41 -10.58
CA ILE A 14 -7.17 11.35 -11.14
C ILE A 14 -7.98 10.08 -11.40
N CYS A 15 -8.81 9.66 -10.43
CA CYS A 15 -9.64 8.47 -10.59
C CYS A 15 -10.62 8.62 -11.75
N LYS A 16 -11.33 9.75 -11.82
CA LYS A 16 -12.26 10.06 -12.91
C LYS A 16 -11.57 9.99 -14.28
N ARG A 17 -10.39 10.60 -14.42
CA ARG A 17 -9.63 10.58 -15.68
C ARG A 17 -9.22 9.17 -16.10
N LEU A 18 -8.81 8.32 -15.15
CA LEU A 18 -8.46 6.92 -15.44
C LEU A 18 -9.69 6.13 -15.89
N GLU A 19 -10.82 6.32 -15.20
CA GLU A 19 -12.08 5.66 -15.52
C GLU A 19 -12.64 6.08 -16.89
N GLU A 20 -12.56 7.38 -17.24
CA GLU A 20 -12.91 7.91 -18.56
C GLU A 20 -12.07 7.28 -19.68
N ASN A 21 -10.84 6.87 -19.38
CA ASN A 21 -9.95 6.15 -20.31
C ASN A 21 -10.16 4.63 -20.31
N GLY A 22 -11.17 4.11 -19.59
CA GLY A 22 -11.44 2.67 -19.46
C GLY A 22 -10.43 1.93 -18.58
N GLN A 23 -9.65 2.64 -17.77
CA GLN A 23 -8.65 2.07 -16.86
C GLN A 23 -9.20 1.98 -15.44
N SER A 24 -8.81 0.94 -14.71
CA SER A 24 -9.16 0.85 -13.28
C SER A 24 -8.38 1.86 -12.45
N SER A 25 -9.07 2.89 -11.93
CA SER A 25 -8.50 3.87 -11.01
C SER A 25 -7.90 3.24 -9.75
N PHE A 26 -8.48 2.13 -9.29
CA PHE A 26 -7.96 1.37 -8.15
C PHE A 26 -6.57 0.79 -8.45
N PHE A 27 -6.43 0.02 -9.52
CA PHE A 27 -5.17 -0.67 -9.85
C PHE A 27 -4.11 0.28 -10.43
N HIS A 28 -4.51 1.33 -11.16
CA HIS A 28 -3.57 2.26 -11.78
C HIS A 28 -3.14 3.42 -10.89
N TYR A 29 -3.86 3.71 -9.79
CA TYR A 29 -3.51 4.83 -8.92
C TYR A 29 -3.62 4.49 -7.43
N SER A 30 -4.79 4.09 -6.94
CA SER A 30 -5.01 3.97 -5.49
C SER A 30 -4.14 2.90 -4.83
N LEU A 31 -4.00 1.74 -5.46
CA LEU A 31 -3.14 0.65 -4.98
C LEU A 31 -1.65 1.02 -5.03
N PRO A 32 -1.08 1.49 -6.16
CA PRO A 32 0.30 1.96 -6.20
C PRO A 32 0.62 3.03 -5.13
N GLU A 33 -0.26 4.02 -4.95
CA GLU A 33 -0.09 5.07 -3.95
C GLU A 33 -0.08 4.51 -2.52
N ALA A 34 -0.97 3.58 -2.22
CA ALA A 34 -1.02 2.93 -0.92
C ALA A 34 0.24 2.10 -0.66
N VAL A 35 0.72 1.34 -1.66
CA VAL A 35 1.95 0.54 -1.55
C VAL A 35 3.16 1.45 -1.33
N LEU A 36 3.26 2.56 -2.05
CA LEU A 36 4.35 3.53 -1.88
C LEU A 36 4.39 4.09 -0.46
N LYS A 37 3.24 4.55 0.05
CA LYS A 37 3.13 5.07 1.43
C LYS A 37 3.45 4.00 2.47
N PHE A 38 3.01 2.77 2.24
CA PHE A 38 3.30 1.64 3.14
C PHE A 38 4.80 1.37 3.21
N ARG A 39 5.49 1.29 2.06
CA ARG A 39 6.94 1.10 1.98
C ARG A 39 7.71 2.24 2.66
N GLN A 40 7.26 3.49 2.51
CA GLN A 40 7.86 4.63 3.20
C GLN A 40 7.69 4.54 4.73
N GLY A 41 6.54 4.04 5.20
CA GLY A 41 6.31 3.72 6.61
C GLY A 41 7.28 2.66 7.12
N ALA A 42 7.46 1.57 6.36
CA ALA A 42 8.43 0.52 6.68
C ALA A 42 9.88 1.04 6.73
N GLY A 43 10.25 1.96 5.83
CA GLY A 43 11.56 2.64 5.84
C GLY A 43 11.81 3.53 7.07
N ARG A 44 10.81 3.75 7.94
CA ARG A 44 11.02 4.38 9.25
C ARG A 44 11.60 3.40 10.27
N LEU A 45 11.41 2.09 10.07
CA LEU A 45 11.87 1.04 10.98
C LEU A 45 13.32 0.63 10.72
N ILE A 46 13.69 0.44 9.46
CA ILE A 46 15.02 -0.02 9.05
C ILE A 46 15.74 1.11 8.30
N ARG A 47 16.78 1.70 8.92
CA ARG A 47 17.62 2.76 8.35
C ARG A 47 19.08 2.35 8.21
N SER A 48 19.54 1.38 9.00
CA SER A 48 20.87 0.79 8.95
C SER A 48 20.79 -0.74 8.80
N GLN A 49 21.90 -1.38 8.42
CA GLN A 49 21.95 -2.84 8.22
C GLN A 49 21.70 -3.65 9.50
N ASN A 50 21.91 -3.04 10.67
CA ASN A 50 21.79 -3.70 11.97
C ASN A 50 20.47 -3.39 12.67
N ASP A 51 19.61 -2.57 12.05
CA ASP A 51 18.31 -2.24 12.64
C ASP A 51 17.41 -3.48 12.60
N THR A 52 16.68 -3.70 13.68
CA THR A 52 15.66 -4.73 13.78
C THR A 52 14.38 -4.14 14.36
N GLY A 53 13.24 -4.74 14.06
CA GLY A 53 11.98 -4.31 14.63
C GLY A 53 10.79 -5.02 14.00
N ILE A 54 9.58 -4.58 14.37
CA ILE A 54 8.33 -5.22 14.00
C ILE A 54 7.40 -4.18 13.37
N ILE A 55 6.75 -4.56 12.25
CA ILE A 55 5.63 -3.82 11.66
C ILE A 55 4.36 -4.59 11.99
N VAL A 56 3.43 -3.95 12.69
CA VAL A 56 2.11 -4.53 13.00
C VAL A 56 1.07 -3.89 12.09
N VAL A 57 0.30 -4.71 11.38
CA VAL A 57 -0.73 -4.24 10.44
C VAL A 57 -2.12 -4.66 10.92
N PHE A 58 -2.88 -3.71 11.46
CA PHE A 58 -4.28 -3.90 11.88
C PHE A 58 -5.26 -3.77 10.71
N ASP A 59 -4.99 -4.44 9.59
CA ASP A 59 -5.87 -4.41 8.43
C ASP A 59 -5.95 -5.79 7.75
N PRO A 60 -7.05 -6.53 7.91
CA PRO A 60 -7.16 -7.89 7.38
C PRO A 60 -7.11 -7.93 5.85
N ARG A 61 -7.28 -6.80 5.15
CA ARG A 61 -7.23 -6.75 3.69
C ARG A 61 -5.85 -7.12 3.14
N ILE A 62 -4.78 -6.95 3.94
CA ILE A 62 -3.43 -7.34 3.52
C ILE A 62 -3.31 -8.85 3.25
N VAL A 63 -4.16 -9.66 3.90
CA VAL A 63 -4.19 -11.12 3.74
C VAL A 63 -5.40 -11.57 2.91
N LYS A 64 -6.57 -10.98 3.13
CA LYS A 64 -7.84 -11.46 2.57
C LYS A 64 -8.10 -11.06 1.12
N THR A 65 -7.28 -10.19 0.53
CA THR A 65 -7.49 -9.66 -0.83
C THR A 65 -6.34 -10.01 -1.75
N GLY A 66 -6.62 -10.18 -3.05
CA GLY A 66 -5.59 -10.49 -4.04
C GLY A 66 -4.52 -9.39 -4.17
N TYR A 67 -4.88 -8.13 -3.98
CA TYR A 67 -3.93 -7.02 -4.00
C TYR A 67 -3.09 -6.91 -2.71
N GLY A 68 -3.47 -7.61 -1.63
CA GLY A 68 -2.75 -7.60 -0.37
C GLY A 68 -1.29 -8.02 -0.54
N LYS A 69 -1.05 -8.96 -1.45
CA LYS A 69 0.29 -9.43 -1.84
C LYS A 69 1.19 -8.28 -2.32
N SER A 70 0.66 -7.26 -3.00
CA SER A 70 1.43 -6.10 -3.46
C SER A 70 2.05 -5.30 -2.32
N PHE A 71 1.45 -5.31 -1.12
CA PHE A 71 2.02 -4.67 0.06
C PHE A 71 3.17 -5.50 0.64
N ILE A 72 2.98 -6.82 0.74
CA ILE A 72 3.98 -7.75 1.27
C ILE A 72 5.22 -7.75 0.36
N ASP A 73 5.02 -7.90 -0.94
CA ASP A 73 6.09 -7.93 -1.94
C ASP A 73 6.85 -6.58 -2.04
N SER A 74 6.30 -5.49 -1.51
CA SER A 74 6.96 -4.18 -1.48
C SER A 74 7.98 -4.02 -0.35
N LEU A 75 7.99 -4.94 0.62
CA LEU A 75 8.90 -4.95 1.75
C LEU A 75 10.16 -5.80 1.45
N PRO A 76 11.27 -5.54 2.14
CA PRO A 76 12.39 -6.48 2.17
C PRO A 76 11.94 -7.86 2.67
N PRO A 77 12.65 -8.95 2.30
CA PRO A 77 12.36 -10.28 2.84
C PRO A 77 12.30 -10.26 4.36
N CYS A 78 11.16 -10.64 4.92
CA CYS A 78 10.92 -10.64 6.36
C CYS A 78 10.01 -11.82 6.73
N GLN A 79 10.07 -12.21 8.01
CA GLN A 79 9.16 -13.21 8.54
C GLN A 79 7.77 -12.59 8.72
N ILE A 80 6.74 -13.30 8.27
CA ILE A 80 5.34 -12.88 8.39
C ILE A 80 4.66 -13.85 9.35
N SER A 81 4.07 -13.31 10.41
CA SER A 81 3.24 -14.06 11.35
C SER A 81 1.80 -13.58 11.21
N LEU A 82 0.87 -14.53 11.11
CA LEU A 82 -0.57 -14.26 11.10
C LEU A 82 -1.10 -14.66 12.47
N GLU A 83 -1.57 -13.69 13.24
CA GLU A 83 -2.30 -13.88 14.49
C GLU A 83 -3.82 -13.83 14.25
#